data_AF-A0A2G9UWF1-F1
#
_entry.id   AF-A0A2G9UWF1-F1
#
_cell.length_a   1.000
_cell.length_b   1.000
_cell.length_c   1.000
_cell.angle_alpha   90.00
_cell.angle_beta   90.00
_cell.angle_gamma   90.00
#
_symmetry.space_group_name_H-M   'P 1'
#
loop_
_entity.id
_entity.type
_entity.pdbx_description
1 polymer ?
#
loop_
_entity_poly.entity_id
_entity_poly.type
_entity_poly.pdbx_seq_one_letter_code
_entity_poly.pdbx_strand_id
1 'polypeptide(L)'
;MASIRNMTVDQLNELLYNETRFDALIDSLPQVKALHDQAATLRSEVESLKAKLDEVSSSKSLDTTSNLLQVAAQEADDEAESTTKAFLAGTISAEQFLKDLLEKKTLAHLRKIKSDRLITILRDQQYAQPAPPVPPRTAPYPEIPVPNRRSFY
;
A
#
# COMPACT_ATOMS: atom_id res chain seq x y z
N MET A 1 -26.23 4.19 28.01
CA MET A 1 -27.11 5.34 28.36
C MET A 1 -28.54 4.95 28.02
N ALA A 2 -29.44 4.91 29.01
CA ALA A 2 -30.85 4.60 28.76
C ALA A 2 -31.48 5.72 27.92
N SER A 3 -32.32 5.36 26.94
CA SER A 3 -33.02 6.34 26.11
C SER A 3 -33.93 7.20 26.98
N ILE A 4 -33.84 8.54 26.84
CA ILE A 4 -34.66 9.52 27.58
C ILE A 4 -36.15 9.19 27.50
N ARG A 5 -36.59 8.53 26.42
CA ARG A 5 -37.99 8.11 26.20
C ARG A 5 -38.55 7.13 27.24
N ASN A 6 -37.70 6.43 28.01
CA ASN A 6 -38.13 5.40 28.96
C ASN A 6 -37.86 5.77 30.44
N MET A 7 -37.58 7.04 30.75
CA MET A 7 -37.32 7.48 32.13
C MET A 7 -38.62 7.90 32.83
N THR A 8 -38.75 7.58 34.12
CA THR A 8 -39.90 8.02 34.92
C THR A 8 -39.80 9.52 35.22
N VAL A 9 -40.94 10.16 35.52
CA VAL A 9 -41.00 11.60 35.84
C VAL A 9 -40.09 11.95 37.02
N ASP A 10 -39.99 11.09 38.04
CA ASP A 10 -39.09 11.31 39.17
C ASP A 10 -37.61 11.19 38.79
N GLN A 11 -37.25 10.30 37.86
CA GLN A 11 -35.89 10.18 37.34
C GLN A 11 -35.52 11.37 36.44
N LEU A 12 -36.49 11.89 35.68
CA LEU A 12 -36.33 13.12 34.89
C LEU A 12 -36.20 14.34 35.81
N ASN A 13 -36.98 14.41 36.89
CA ASN A 13 -36.87 15.46 37.90
C ASN A 13 -35.54 15.39 38.65
N GLU A 14 -35.07 14.21 39.04
CA GLU A 14 -33.78 14.05 39.70
C GLU A 14 -32.60 14.44 38.77
N LEU A 15 -32.77 14.30 37.45
CA LEU A 15 -31.80 14.78 36.46
C LEU A 15 -31.87 16.30 36.23
N LEU A 16 -33.06 16.90 36.29
CA LEU A 16 -33.26 18.34 36.06
C LEU A 16 -32.99 19.20 37.30
N TYR A 17 -33.29 18.69 38.50
CA TYR A 17 -33.32 19.46 39.75
C TYR A 17 -32.25 19.07 40.76
N ASN A 18 -31.39 18.10 40.44
CA ASN A 18 -30.20 17.85 41.24
C ASN A 18 -29.12 18.88 40.85
N GLU A 19 -29.15 20.04 41.52
CA GLU A 19 -28.21 21.15 41.28
C GLU A 19 -26.76 20.67 41.26
N THR A 20 -26.37 19.76 42.16
CA THR A 20 -25.01 19.21 42.21
C THR A 20 -24.63 18.43 40.95
N ARG A 21 -25.55 17.66 40.36
CA ARG A 21 -25.31 16.95 39.08
C ARG A 21 -25.31 17.90 37.89
N PHE A 22 -26.16 18.93 37.92
CA PHE A 22 -26.22 19.93 36.88
C PHE A 22 -24.94 20.79 36.85
N ASP A 23 -24.47 21.24 38.02
CA ASP A 23 -23.22 21.97 38.19
C ASP A 23 -22.02 21.12 37.76
N ALA A 24 -21.97 19.84 38.15
CA ALA A 24 -20.93 18.93 37.70
C ALA A 24 -20.92 18.74 36.17
N LEU A 25 -22.09 18.75 35.52
CA LEU A 25 -22.19 18.69 34.07
C LEU A 25 -21.64 19.97 33.44
N ILE A 26 -22.01 21.14 33.97
CA ILE A 26 -21.50 22.44 33.53
C ILE A 26 -19.98 22.51 33.66
N ASP A 27 -19.44 22.07 34.79
CA ASP A 27 -17.99 22.06 35.05
C ASP A 27 -17.24 21.11 34.10
N SER A 28 -17.87 20.02 33.67
CA SER A 28 -17.27 19.03 32.75
C SER A 28 -17.34 19.45 31.27
N LEU A 29 -18.29 20.31 30.87
CA LEU A 29 -18.49 20.73 29.48
C LEU A 29 -17.24 21.36 28.84
N PRO A 30 -16.51 22.29 29.50
CA PRO A 30 -15.26 22.84 28.97
C PRO A 30 -14.21 21.75 28.69
N GLN A 31 -14.09 20.76 29.56
CA GLN A 31 -13.14 19.66 29.39
C GLN A 31 -13.52 18.78 28.20
N VAL A 32 -14.80 18.43 28.05
CA VAL A 32 -15.30 17.64 26.90
C VAL A 32 -15.06 18.39 25.59
N LYS A 33 -15.32 19.71 25.56
CA LYS A 33 -15.05 20.54 24.39
C LYS A 33 -13.55 20.59 24.06
N ALA A 34 -12.71 20.82 25.06
CA ALA A 34 -11.25 20.84 24.88
C ALA A 34 -10.72 19.50 24.35
N LEU A 35 -11.19 18.38 24.89
CA LEU A 35 -10.83 17.04 24.41
C LEU A 35 -11.31 16.79 22.98
N HIS A 36 -12.52 17.23 22.64
CA HIS A 36 -13.03 17.15 21.27
C HIS A 36 -12.17 17.95 20.29
N ASP A 37 -11.83 19.20 20.65
CA ASP A 37 -11.01 20.08 19.80
C ASP A 37 -9.58 19.52 19.64
N GLN A 38 -9.03 18.94 20.71
CA GLN A 38 -7.75 18.21 20.65
C GLN A 38 -7.84 16.97 19.75
N ALA A 39 -8.90 16.18 19.88
CA ALA A 39 -9.12 15.00 19.02
C ALA A 39 -9.28 15.40 17.55
N ALA A 40 -9.99 16.49 17.26
CA ALA A 40 -10.12 17.03 15.91
C ALA A 40 -8.77 17.48 15.33
N THR A 41 -7.94 18.14 16.16
CA THR A 41 -6.60 18.58 15.77
C THR A 41 -5.69 17.39 15.46
N LEU A 42 -5.63 16.41 16.37
CA LEU A 42 -4.86 15.18 16.18
C LEU A 42 -5.33 14.39 14.96
N ARG A 43 -6.64 14.31 14.74
CA ARG A 43 -7.20 13.66 13.55
C ARG A 43 -6.72 14.34 12.26
N SER A 44 -6.76 15.67 12.21
CA SER A 44 -6.25 16.44 11.07
C SER A 44 -4.75 16.19 10.83
N GLU A 45 -3.96 16.14 11.90
CA GLU A 45 -2.53 15.82 11.82
C GLU A 45 -2.28 14.40 11.29
N VAL A 46 -3.02 13.41 11.79
CA VAL A 46 -2.95 12.01 11.32
C VAL A 46 -3.35 11.90 9.85
N GLU A 47 -4.42 12.56 9.43
CA GLU A 47 -4.86 12.58 8.02
C GLU A 47 -3.79 13.21 7.11
N SER A 48 -3.14 14.30 7.55
CA SER A 48 -2.02 14.93 6.85
C SER A 48 -0.79 14.02 6.76
N LEU A 49 -0.41 13.38 7.86
CA LEU A 49 0.71 12.43 7.88
C LEU A 49 0.44 11.21 7.00
N LYS A 50 -0.78 10.70 7.01
CA LYS A 50 -1.21 9.61 6.13
C LYS A 50 -1.12 10.02 4.66
N ALA A 51 -1.62 11.20 4.29
CA ALA A 51 -1.53 11.69 2.91
C ALA A 51 -0.07 11.79 2.43
N LYS A 52 0.84 12.30 3.27
CA LYS A 52 2.28 12.34 2.98
C LYS A 52 2.88 10.93 2.84
N LEU A 53 2.47 10.00 3.71
CA LEU A 53 2.94 8.61 3.64
C LEU A 53 2.48 7.94 2.33
N ASP A 54 1.21 8.14 1.96
CA ASP A 54 0.63 7.60 0.73
C ASP A 54 1.37 8.17 -0.51
N GLU A 55 1.67 9.46 -0.53
CA GLU A 55 2.46 10.11 -1.59
C GLU A 55 3.89 9.54 -1.70
N VAL A 56 4.59 9.41 -0.57
CA VAL A 56 5.96 8.86 -0.54
C VAL A 56 5.97 7.38 -0.91
N SER A 57 4.98 6.60 -0.45
CA SER A 57 4.87 5.17 -0.76
C SER A 57 4.51 4.92 -2.23
N SER A 58 3.71 5.80 -2.84
CA SER A 58 3.37 5.76 -4.26
C SER A 58 4.59 6.07 -5.14
N SER A 59 5.29 7.18 -4.85
CA SER A 59 6.48 7.60 -5.60
C SER A 59 7.69 6.66 -5.44
N LYS A 60 7.80 5.98 -4.29
CA LYS A 60 8.82 4.96 -4.02
C LYS A 60 8.27 3.54 -4.13
N SER A 61 7.16 3.35 -4.82
CA SER A 61 6.64 2.01 -5.07
C SER A 61 7.72 1.16 -5.75
N LEU A 62 7.83 -0.09 -5.32
CA LEU A 62 8.82 -1.01 -5.86
C LEU A 62 8.62 -1.20 -7.38
N ASP A 63 7.38 -1.08 -7.87
CA ASP A 63 7.03 -1.07 -9.29
C ASP A 63 7.70 0.10 -10.03
N THR A 64 7.58 1.32 -9.49
CA THR A 64 8.22 2.52 -10.06
C THR A 64 9.74 2.35 -10.08
N THR A 65 10.30 1.81 -8.99
CA THR A 65 11.75 1.57 -8.89
C THR A 65 12.23 0.54 -9.90
N SER A 66 11.46 -0.54 -10.13
CA SER A 66 11.77 -1.55 -11.15
C SER A 66 11.73 -0.97 -12.56
N ASN A 67 10.70 -0.18 -12.88
CA ASN A 67 10.58 0.47 -14.18
C ASN A 67 11.76 1.41 -14.45
N LEU A 68 12.11 2.26 -13.48
CA LEU A 68 13.28 3.15 -13.58
C LEU A 68 14.57 2.37 -13.79
N LEU A 69 14.73 1.25 -13.10
CA LEU A 69 15.92 0.41 -13.24
C LEU A 69 15.99 -0.30 -14.60
N GLN A 70 14.84 -0.64 -15.18
CA GLN A 70 14.76 -1.19 -16.53
C GLN A 70 15.11 -0.14 -17.59
N VAL A 71 14.63 1.10 -17.45
CA VAL A 71 15.05 2.23 -18.30
C VAL A 71 16.55 2.44 -18.21
N ALA A 72 17.10 2.53 -17.00
CA ALA A 72 18.54 2.72 -16.79
C ALA A 72 19.39 1.51 -17.25
N ALA A 73 18.81 0.31 -17.33
CA ALA A 73 19.46 -0.85 -17.92
C ALA A 73 19.53 -0.71 -19.45
N GLN A 74 18.44 -0.27 -20.08
CA GLN A 74 18.39 -0.04 -21.52
C GLN A 74 19.32 1.10 -21.93
N GLU A 75 19.32 2.22 -21.21
CA GLU A 75 20.22 3.34 -21.47
C GLU A 75 21.70 2.91 -21.44
N ALA A 76 22.10 2.08 -20.46
CA ALA A 76 23.45 1.54 -20.41
C ALA A 76 23.76 0.56 -21.57
N ASP A 77 22.74 -0.17 -22.05
CA ASP A 77 22.89 -1.06 -23.21
C ASP A 77 23.07 -0.25 -24.51
N ASP A 78 22.31 0.82 -24.67
CA ASP A 78 22.41 1.75 -25.80
C ASP A 78 23.77 2.47 -25.80
N GLU A 79 24.27 2.88 -24.64
CA GLU A 79 25.63 3.43 -24.51
C GLU A 79 26.72 2.40 -24.84
N ALA A 80 26.50 1.12 -24.51
CA ALA A 80 27.39 0.03 -24.89
C ALA A 80 27.41 -0.13 -26.42
N GLU A 81 26.24 -0.07 -27.08
CA GLU A 81 26.16 -0.07 -28.54
C GLU A 81 26.84 1.15 -29.17
N SER A 82 26.68 2.33 -28.56
CA SER A 82 27.37 3.55 -29.00
C SER A 82 28.89 3.37 -28.94
N THR A 83 29.40 2.74 -27.88
CA THR A 83 30.82 2.40 -27.72
C THR A 83 31.28 1.44 -28.84
N THR A 84 30.47 0.44 -29.21
CA THR A 84 30.76 -0.44 -30.35
C THR A 84 30.80 0.32 -31.67
N LYS A 85 29.84 1.22 -31.92
CA LYS A 85 29.81 2.05 -33.14
C LYS A 85 31.04 2.95 -33.24
N ALA A 86 31.45 3.57 -32.13
CA ALA A 86 32.67 4.37 -32.04
C ALA A 86 33.94 3.56 -32.37
N PHE A 87 34.05 2.34 -31.85
CA PHE A 87 35.18 1.46 -32.17
C PHE A 87 35.23 1.09 -33.65
N LEU A 88 34.09 0.71 -34.24
CA LEU A 88 34.00 0.38 -35.67
C LEU A 88 34.30 1.58 -36.58
N ALA A 89 34.01 2.79 -36.13
CA ALA A 89 34.38 4.02 -36.82
C ALA A 89 35.87 4.41 -36.64
N GLY A 90 36.62 3.67 -35.82
CA GLY A 90 38.03 3.95 -35.52
C GLY A 90 38.23 5.18 -34.63
N THR A 91 37.19 5.69 -33.96
CA THR A 91 37.27 6.89 -33.12
C THR A 91 37.82 6.62 -31.73
N ILE A 92 37.84 5.36 -31.30
CA ILE A 92 38.43 4.91 -30.03
C ILE A 92 39.39 3.74 -30.25
N SER A 93 40.37 3.58 -29.36
CA SER A 93 41.32 2.46 -29.41
C SER A 93 40.67 1.14 -28.99
N ALA A 94 41.30 0.01 -29.34
CA ALA A 94 40.85 -1.31 -28.91
C ALA A 94 40.84 -1.47 -27.38
N GLU A 95 41.82 -0.89 -26.69
CA GLU A 95 41.91 -0.94 -25.22
C GLU A 95 40.78 -0.14 -24.56
N GLN A 96 40.50 1.07 -25.08
CA GLN A 96 39.38 1.89 -24.60
C GLN A 96 38.04 1.20 -24.86
N PHE A 97 37.87 0.61 -26.04
CA PHE A 97 36.67 -0.16 -26.41
C PHE A 97 36.42 -1.32 -25.43
N LEU A 98 37.43 -2.15 -25.17
CA LEU A 98 37.29 -3.30 -24.26
C LEU A 98 36.90 -2.87 -22.86
N LYS A 99 37.54 -1.82 -22.33
CA LYS A 99 37.24 -1.27 -21.02
C LYS A 99 35.79 -0.77 -20.95
N ASP A 100 35.43 0.12 -21.87
CA ASP A 100 34.13 0.81 -21.85
C ASP A 100 32.97 -0.15 -22.14
N LEU A 101 33.13 -1.08 -23.08
CA LEU A 101 32.12 -2.07 -23.40
C LEU A 101 31.86 -2.99 -22.21
N LEU A 102 32.94 -3.49 -21.57
CA LEU A 102 32.83 -4.37 -20.43
C LEU A 102 32.12 -3.68 -19.27
N GLU A 103 32.50 -2.43 -18.96
CA GLU A 103 31.88 -1.63 -17.91
C GLU A 103 30.38 -1.43 -18.17
N LYS A 104 30.01 -0.95 -19.37
CA LYS A 104 28.62 -0.64 -19.70
C LYS A 104 27.74 -1.88 -19.81
N LYS A 105 28.20 -2.97 -20.44
CA LYS A 105 27.44 -4.23 -20.50
C LYS A 105 27.26 -4.85 -19.12
N THR A 106 28.31 -4.81 -18.28
CA THR A 106 28.20 -5.31 -16.89
C THR A 106 27.16 -4.50 -16.12
N LEU A 107 27.17 -3.17 -16.26
CA LEU A 107 26.21 -2.28 -15.62
C LEU A 107 24.77 -2.53 -16.10
N ALA A 108 24.55 -2.65 -17.41
CA ALA A 108 23.25 -2.96 -18.00
C ALA A 108 22.71 -4.30 -17.47
N HIS A 109 23.52 -5.35 -17.46
CA HIS A 109 23.13 -6.66 -16.94
C HIS A 109 22.82 -6.63 -15.44
N LEU A 110 23.64 -5.97 -14.62
CA LEU A 110 23.38 -5.83 -13.18
C LEU A 110 22.06 -5.10 -12.90
N ARG A 111 21.76 -4.03 -13.63
CA ARG A 111 20.49 -3.28 -13.50
C ARG A 111 19.31 -4.14 -13.92
N LYS A 112 19.41 -4.87 -15.04
CA LYS A 112 18.38 -5.80 -15.51
C LYS A 112 18.09 -6.88 -14.48
N ILE A 113 19.12 -7.56 -13.97
CA ILE A 113 18.97 -8.62 -12.94
C ILE A 113 18.30 -8.07 -11.68
N LYS A 114 18.71 -6.89 -11.22
CA LYS A 114 18.10 -6.25 -10.05
C LYS A 114 16.63 -5.90 -10.29
N SER A 115 16.28 -5.45 -11.51
CA SER A 115 14.89 -5.15 -11.86
C SER A 115 14.04 -6.42 -11.89
N ASP A 116 14.51 -7.47 -12.57
CA ASP A 116 13.83 -8.77 -12.65
C ASP A 116 13.62 -9.38 -11.25
N ARG A 117 14.63 -9.25 -10.38
CA ARG A 117 14.53 -9.70 -8.99
C ARG A 117 13.49 -8.91 -8.20
N LEU A 118 13.43 -7.59 -8.39
CA LEU A 118 12.47 -6.73 -7.72
C LEU A 118 11.02 -7.07 -8.13
N ILE A 119 10.79 -7.30 -9.42
CA ILE A 119 9.49 -7.77 -9.97
C ILE A 119 9.09 -9.12 -9.35
N THR A 120 10.06 -10.03 -9.19
CA THR A 120 9.80 -11.35 -8.58
C THR A 120 9.35 -11.19 -7.13
N ILE A 121 10.05 -10.38 -6.33
CA ILE A 121 9.68 -10.11 -4.93
C ILE A 121 8.29 -9.47 -4.83
N LEU A 122 7.97 -8.53 -5.73
CA LEU A 122 6.65 -7.89 -5.79
C LEU A 122 5.53 -8.91 -6.02
N ARG A 123 5.73 -9.82 -6.99
CA ARG A 123 4.78 -10.91 -7.25
C ARG A 123 4.61 -11.79 -6.03
N ASP A 124 5.71 -12.22 -5.41
CA ASP A 124 5.67 -13.09 -4.22
C ASP A 124 4.92 -12.42 -3.05
N GLN A 125 5.10 -11.12 -2.83
CA GLN A 125 4.35 -10.35 -1.82
C GLN A 125 2.86 -10.26 -2.12
N GLN A 126 2.47 -10.11 -3.39
CA GLN A 126 1.06 -10.12 -3.80
C GLN A 126 0.40 -11.47 -3.53
N TYR A 127 1.12 -12.58 -3.74
CA TYR A 127 0.62 -13.93 -3.46
C TYR A 127 0.65 -14.32 -1.96
N ALA A 128 1.42 -13.60 -1.13
CA ALA A 128 1.50 -13.83 0.31
C ALA A 128 0.31 -13.23 1.10
N GLN A 129 -0.63 -12.56 0.43
CA GLN A 129 -1.87 -12.10 1.07
C GLN A 129 -2.72 -13.32 1.48
N PRO A 130 -3.09 -13.46 2.77
CA PRO A 130 -3.99 -14.53 3.19
C PRO A 130 -5.30 -14.41 2.41
N ALA A 131 -5.79 -15.53 1.87
CA ALA A 131 -7.08 -15.57 1.18
C ALA A 131 -8.15 -14.86 2.02
N PRO A 132 -9.01 -14.01 1.42
CA PRO A 132 -10.07 -13.35 2.16
C PRO A 132 -10.87 -14.43 2.91
N PRO A 133 -11.22 -14.21 4.20
CA PRO A 133 -11.92 -15.21 4.98
C PRO A 133 -13.19 -15.58 4.24
N VAL A 134 -13.25 -16.84 3.79
CA VAL A 134 -14.41 -17.38 3.11
C VAL A 134 -15.56 -17.30 4.11
N PRO A 135 -16.69 -16.63 3.78
CA PRO A 135 -17.82 -16.59 4.70
C PRO A 135 -18.25 -18.04 4.99
N PRO A 136 -18.54 -18.39 6.26
CA PRO A 136 -18.94 -19.74 6.61
C PRO A 136 -20.16 -20.12 5.79
N ARG A 137 -20.04 -21.20 5.00
CA ARG A 137 -21.15 -21.80 4.24
C ARG A 137 -22.20 -22.32 5.23
N THR A 138 -23.15 -21.47 5.61
CA THR A 138 -24.34 -21.85 6.36
C THR A 138 -25.45 -22.26 5.39
N ALA A 139 -25.32 -23.39 4.71
CA ALA A 139 -26.44 -24.20 4.23
C ALA A 139 -25.96 -25.49 3.54
N PRO A 140 -26.56 -26.66 3.83
CA PRO A 140 -26.40 -27.84 3.01
C PRO A 140 -27.13 -27.60 1.69
N TYR A 141 -26.39 -27.50 0.58
CA TYR A 141 -27.01 -27.51 -0.74
C TYR A 141 -27.49 -28.93 -1.07
N PRO A 142 -28.68 -29.10 -1.65
CA PRO A 142 -29.14 -30.40 -2.13
C PRO A 142 -28.23 -30.89 -3.26
N GLU A 143 -27.83 -32.17 -3.20
CA GLU A 143 -27.03 -32.81 -4.25
C GLU A 143 -27.77 -32.74 -5.58
N ILE A 144 -27.21 -31.98 -6.53
CA ILE A 144 -27.63 -32.06 -7.92
C ILE A 144 -26.89 -33.25 -8.54
N PRO A 145 -27.59 -34.26 -9.10
CA PRO A 145 -26.94 -35.42 -9.70
C PRO A 145 -26.10 -34.98 -10.91
N VAL A 146 -24.79 -35.19 -10.85
CA VAL A 146 -23.89 -35.01 -12.00
C VAL A 146 -24.20 -36.08 -13.05
N PRO A 147 -24.47 -35.71 -14.33
CA PRO A 147 -24.70 -36.69 -15.36
C PRO A 147 -23.37 -37.36 -15.74
N ASN A 148 -23.36 -38.68 -15.59
CA ASN A 148 -22.24 -39.57 -15.89
C ASN A 148 -21.81 -39.41 -17.36
N ARG A 149 -20.71 -38.69 -17.62
CA ARG A 149 -20.04 -38.72 -18.93
C ARG A 149 -19.32 -40.05 -19.07
N ARG A 150 -20.03 -41.04 -19.62
CA ARG A 150 -19.43 -42.26 -20.15
C ARG A 150 -18.37 -41.89 -21.19
N SER A 151 -17.12 -42.20 -20.86
CA SER A 151 -16.00 -42.27 -21.79
C SER A 151 -16.28 -43.39 -22.78
N PHE A 152 -16.46 -43.04 -24.05
CA PHE A 152 -16.40 -44.02 -25.14
C PHE A 152 -14.97 -44.06 -25.65
N TYR A 153 -14.39 -45.26 -25.62
CA TYR A 153 -13.16 -45.60 -26.32
C TYR A 153 -13.29 -45.36 -27.83
#